data_AF-A0A6N1YF03-F1
#
_entry.id   AF-A0A6N1YF03-F1
#
_cell.length_a   1.000
_cell.length_b   1.000
_cell.length_c   1.000
_cell.angle_alpha   90.00
_cell.angle_beta   90.00
_cell.angle_gamma   90.00
#
_symmetry.space_group_name_H-M   'P 1'
#
loop_
_entity.id
_entity.type
_entity.pdbx_description
1 polymer ?
#
loop_
_entity_poly.entity_id
_entity_poly.type
_entity_poly.pdbx_seq_one_letter_code
_entity_poly.pdbx_strand_id
1 'polypeptide(L)'
;MIVRLFIFLFFYSFSVSATEVQEYRLANGLKVLVKEQHRSPVVVTQIWYKVGSSYEPSGLTGISHMLEHMMFKGTDKHPAGEFSKIISENGGRENAFTGRDYTAYFQTLEKSRLAISFALEADRMQHLHLLADELKKELQVVMEERRMRTEDQPRAKLQEYLMAMAYTNSPYRNPVIGWPSDIENYQVEDLQQWYQAWYAPNNATLVVVGDVQAKEVFKLAEQYFSAIPAQDIKSLKPQKEMPQVGVRRMTVQLPSEVPYILMAYKVPSLAVAEKDWEAYALDVLAGVLDGGDSARLPARLQRGQKIASSVGAGYDLGMSTN
;
A
#
# COMPACT_ATOMS: atom_id res chain seq x y z
N MET A 1 -5.77 -66.09 18.91
CA MET A 1 -6.64 -65.04 19.47
C MET A 1 -5.96 -63.69 19.20
N ILE A 2 -6.36 -62.99 18.13
CA ILE A 2 -5.72 -61.75 17.68
C ILE A 2 -6.48 -60.58 18.33
N VAL A 3 -5.82 -59.88 19.25
CA VAL A 3 -6.38 -58.67 19.90
C VAL A 3 -6.12 -57.48 18.98
N ARG A 4 -7.19 -56.89 18.42
CA ARG A 4 -7.12 -55.62 17.69
C ARG A 4 -7.18 -54.47 18.69
N LEU A 5 -6.09 -53.73 18.81
CA LEU A 5 -6.00 -52.49 19.59
C LEU A 5 -6.63 -51.35 18.77
N PHE A 6 -7.81 -50.87 19.19
CA PHE A 6 -8.42 -49.66 18.63
C PHE A 6 -7.81 -48.44 19.31
N ILE A 7 -7.01 -47.67 18.57
CA ILE A 7 -6.51 -46.36 19.01
C ILE A 7 -7.59 -45.33 18.69
N PHE A 8 -8.23 -44.78 19.72
CA PHE A 8 -9.09 -43.61 19.61
C PHE A 8 -8.20 -42.35 19.53
N LEU A 9 -8.10 -41.75 18.34
CA LEU A 9 -7.53 -40.41 18.18
C LEU A 9 -8.55 -39.38 18.68
N PHE A 10 -8.29 -38.78 19.86
CA PHE A 10 -8.96 -37.56 20.29
C PHE A 10 -8.44 -36.39 19.47
N PHE A 11 -9.27 -35.84 18.58
CA PHE A 11 -9.03 -34.54 17.97
C PHE A 11 -9.26 -33.46 19.02
N TYR A 12 -8.18 -32.97 19.63
CA TYR A 12 -8.22 -31.71 20.36
C TYR A 12 -8.35 -30.57 19.33
N SER A 13 -9.54 -29.99 19.23
CA SER A 13 -9.71 -28.69 18.58
C SER A 13 -8.97 -27.65 19.41
N PHE A 14 -7.74 -27.31 19.01
CA PHE A 14 -7.10 -26.10 19.50
C PHE A 14 -7.89 -24.91 18.96
N SER A 15 -8.75 -24.33 19.79
CA SER A 15 -9.25 -22.98 19.56
C SER A 15 -8.06 -22.03 19.63
N VAL A 16 -7.49 -21.69 18.47
CA VAL A 16 -6.65 -20.51 18.35
C VAL A 16 -7.57 -19.33 18.61
N SER A 17 -7.62 -18.85 19.85
CA SER A 17 -8.22 -17.55 20.13
C SER A 17 -7.41 -16.53 19.35
N ALA A 18 -8.01 -15.93 18.32
CA ALA A 18 -7.40 -14.80 17.66
C ALA A 18 -7.29 -13.70 18.71
N THR A 19 -6.07 -13.30 19.05
CA THR A 19 -5.85 -12.13 19.90
C THR A 19 -6.51 -10.91 19.24
N GLU A 20 -7.41 -10.28 19.99
CA GLU A 20 -8.13 -9.10 19.53
C GLU A 20 -7.16 -7.95 19.28
N VAL A 21 -7.45 -7.11 18.29
CA VAL A 21 -6.66 -5.92 18.01
C VAL A 21 -6.98 -4.88 19.07
N GLN A 22 -5.96 -4.42 19.80
CA GLN A 22 -6.10 -3.34 20.77
C GLN A 22 -5.83 -1.99 20.09
N GLU A 23 -6.69 -1.00 20.35
CA GLU A 23 -6.59 0.34 19.78
C GLU A 23 -6.34 1.38 20.88
N TYR A 24 -5.45 2.32 20.60
CA TYR A 24 -5.25 3.52 21.39
C TYR A 24 -5.12 4.74 20.48
N ARG A 25 -5.55 5.91 20.94
CA ARG A 25 -5.38 7.17 20.21
C ARG A 25 -4.67 8.17 21.11
N LEU A 26 -3.52 8.67 20.65
CA LEU A 26 -2.77 9.70 21.34
C LEU A 26 -3.53 11.04 21.27
N ALA A 27 -3.20 11.96 22.18
CA ALA A 27 -3.81 13.29 22.24
C ALA A 27 -3.60 14.11 20.95
N ASN A 28 -2.50 13.88 20.22
CA ASN A 28 -2.21 14.51 18.93
C ASN A 28 -2.90 13.83 17.73
N GLY A 29 -3.77 12.84 17.98
CA GLY A 29 -4.59 12.20 16.96
C GLY A 29 -3.99 10.91 16.36
N LEU A 30 -2.73 10.57 16.62
CA LEU A 30 -2.12 9.33 16.13
C LEU A 30 -2.90 8.11 16.62
N LYS A 31 -3.40 7.32 15.67
CA LYS A 31 -4.05 6.04 15.96
C LYS A 31 -2.99 4.95 16.07
N VAL A 32 -3.03 4.15 17.13
CA VAL A 32 -2.13 3.02 17.37
C VAL A 32 -2.95 1.74 17.44
N LEU A 33 -2.63 0.78 16.58
CA LEU A 33 -3.23 -0.54 16.54
C LEU A 33 -2.19 -1.59 16.91
N VAL A 34 -2.51 -2.45 17.88
CA VAL A 34 -1.60 -3.50 18.33
C VAL A 34 -2.28 -4.86 18.25
N LYS A 35 -1.59 -5.81 17.62
CA LYS A 35 -1.97 -7.23 17.64
C LYS A 35 -0.85 -8.06 18.24
N GLU A 36 -1.09 -8.55 19.45
CA GLU A 36 -0.14 -9.38 20.18
C GLU A 36 -0.06 -10.77 19.55
N GLN A 37 1.15 -11.22 19.21
CA GLN A 37 1.41 -12.53 18.61
C GLN A 37 2.78 -13.08 19.06
N HIS A 38 2.77 -13.94 20.08
CA HIS A 38 3.97 -14.46 20.75
C HIS A 38 4.57 -15.71 20.09
N ARG A 39 4.44 -15.89 18.76
CA ARG A 39 4.93 -17.10 18.05
C ARG A 39 6.44 -17.11 17.84
N SER A 40 7.06 -15.93 17.78
CA SER A 40 8.50 -15.72 17.59
C SER A 40 8.86 -14.35 18.17
N PRO A 41 10.10 -14.12 18.63
CA PRO A 41 10.53 -12.83 19.21
C PRO A 41 10.76 -11.74 18.13
N VAL A 42 9.80 -11.60 17.21
CA VAL A 42 9.85 -10.69 16.07
C VAL A 42 8.63 -9.77 16.15
N VAL A 43 8.83 -8.52 15.76
CA VAL A 43 7.79 -7.51 15.66
C VAL A 43 7.86 -6.81 14.30
N VAL A 44 6.69 -6.55 13.74
CA VAL A 44 6.51 -5.69 12.58
C VAL A 44 5.86 -4.39 13.06
N THR A 45 6.50 -3.28 12.74
CA THR A 45 5.95 -1.93 12.90
C THR A 45 5.65 -1.37 11.53
N GLN A 46 4.50 -0.74 11.38
CA GLN A 46 4.13 -0.02 10.16
C GLN A 46 3.54 1.31 10.51
N ILE A 47 3.92 2.37 9.80
CA ILE A 47 3.22 3.64 9.85
C ILE A 47 2.53 3.89 8.50
N TRP A 48 1.22 4.11 8.58
CA TRP A 48 0.35 4.30 7.43
C TRP A 48 -0.11 5.75 7.42
N TYR A 49 0.34 6.53 6.44
CA TYR A 49 -0.17 7.87 6.20
C TYR A 49 -1.36 7.79 5.25
N LYS A 50 -2.45 8.48 5.59
CA LYS A 50 -3.65 8.57 4.75
C LYS A 50 -3.45 9.63 3.66
N VAL A 51 -2.53 9.34 2.76
CA VAL A 51 -2.20 10.11 1.55
C VAL A 51 -1.53 9.19 0.55
N GLY A 52 -1.94 9.25 -0.71
CA GLY A 52 -1.33 8.50 -1.81
C GLY A 52 -1.61 9.18 -3.14
N SER A 53 -1.43 8.46 -4.25
CA SER A 53 -1.54 9.06 -5.59
C SER A 53 -2.92 9.62 -5.95
N SER A 54 -3.98 9.23 -5.25
CA SER A 54 -5.33 9.76 -5.44
C SER A 54 -5.53 11.17 -4.87
N TYR A 55 -4.59 11.64 -4.06
CA TYR A 55 -4.63 12.96 -3.43
C TYR A 55 -3.91 14.03 -4.27
N GLU A 56 -3.15 13.60 -5.28
CA GLU A 56 -2.17 14.44 -5.96
C GLU A 56 -2.83 15.41 -6.95
N PRO A 57 -2.39 16.67 -6.98
CA PRO A 57 -2.86 17.61 -7.99
C PRO A 57 -2.26 17.28 -9.37
N SER A 58 -2.95 17.72 -10.42
CA SER A 58 -2.43 17.60 -11.79
C SER A 58 -1.12 18.38 -11.95
N GLY A 59 -0.14 17.79 -12.63
CA GLY A 59 1.20 18.34 -12.79
C GLY A 59 2.18 17.96 -11.67
N LEU A 60 1.71 17.27 -10.62
CA LEU A 60 2.55 16.68 -9.57
C LEU A 60 2.21 15.19 -9.36
N THR A 61 1.87 14.47 -10.42
CA THR A 61 1.52 13.05 -10.30
C THR A 61 2.76 12.20 -9.99
N GLY A 62 2.66 11.34 -8.98
CA GLY A 62 3.76 10.54 -8.44
C GLY A 62 4.47 11.17 -7.23
N ILE A 63 4.05 12.34 -6.75
CA ILE A 63 4.75 13.06 -5.69
C ILE A 63 4.72 12.30 -4.35
N SER A 64 3.69 11.51 -4.10
CA SER A 64 3.61 10.64 -2.91
C SER A 64 4.67 9.55 -2.96
N HIS A 65 4.85 8.93 -4.12
CA HIS A 65 5.89 7.92 -4.36
C HIS A 65 7.29 8.54 -4.34
N MET A 66 7.45 9.73 -4.92
CA MET A 66 8.72 10.44 -4.85
C MET A 66 9.07 10.84 -3.40
N LEU A 67 8.11 11.30 -2.61
CA LEU A 67 8.34 11.59 -1.20
C LEU A 67 8.68 10.32 -0.41
N GLU A 68 8.10 9.16 -0.75
CA GLU A 68 8.48 7.86 -0.19
C GLU A 68 9.97 7.58 -0.34
N HIS A 69 10.53 7.79 -1.53
CA HIS A 69 11.98 7.68 -1.76
C HIS A 69 12.78 8.68 -0.92
N MET A 70 12.30 9.93 -0.87
CA MET A 70 12.97 11.00 -0.16
C MET A 70 12.92 10.84 1.36
N MET A 71 11.95 10.08 1.91
CA MET A 71 11.86 9.72 3.33
C MET A 71 13.01 8.83 3.83
N PHE A 72 13.88 8.35 2.93
CA PHE A 72 15.13 7.64 3.23
C PHE A 72 16.39 8.51 3.04
N LYS A 73 16.23 9.75 2.59
CA LYS A 73 17.33 10.71 2.33
C LYS A 73 17.67 11.59 3.52
N GLY A 74 17.07 11.26 4.65
CA GLY A 74 17.57 11.62 5.96
C GLY A 74 16.77 12.72 6.63
N THR A 75 17.08 12.87 7.90
CA THR A 75 16.60 13.93 8.79
C THR A 75 17.79 14.75 9.26
N ASP A 76 17.53 15.82 10.01
CA ASP A 76 18.60 16.57 10.68
C ASP A 76 19.45 15.70 11.60
N LYS A 77 18.86 14.64 12.17
CA LYS A 77 19.53 13.73 13.11
C LYS A 77 20.17 12.52 12.43
N HIS A 78 19.54 11.99 11.38
CA HIS A 78 19.97 10.79 10.67
C HIS A 78 20.16 11.11 9.18
N PRO A 79 21.39 11.44 8.75
CA PRO A 79 21.75 11.62 7.34
C PRO A 79 21.25 10.53 6.38
N ALA A 80 21.27 10.84 5.07
CA ALA A 80 20.84 9.94 4.01
C ALA A 80 21.43 8.52 4.16
N GLY A 81 20.55 7.51 4.12
CA GLY A 81 20.91 6.10 4.26
C GLY A 81 21.19 5.63 5.69
N GLU A 82 21.29 6.52 6.68
CA GLU A 82 21.52 6.14 8.07
C GLU A 82 20.33 5.40 8.67
N PHE A 83 19.10 5.77 8.31
CA PHE A 83 17.89 5.04 8.71
C PHE A 83 18.01 3.54 8.37
N SER A 84 18.23 3.22 7.09
CA SER A 84 18.32 1.84 6.61
C SER A 84 19.53 1.11 7.21
N LYS A 85 20.64 1.81 7.42
CA LYS A 85 21.84 1.26 8.08
C LYS A 85 21.55 0.86 9.53
N ILE A 86 20.93 1.73 10.32
CA ILE A 86 20.58 1.44 11.72
C ILE A 86 19.67 0.22 11.81
N ILE A 87 18.66 0.12 10.93
CA ILE A 87 17.78 -1.05 10.89
C ILE A 87 18.57 -2.32 10.57
N SER A 88 19.43 -2.29 9.56
CA SER A 88 20.23 -3.44 9.15
C SER A 88 21.22 -3.89 10.23
N GLU A 89 21.89 -2.96 10.92
CA GLU A 89 22.80 -3.25 12.04
C GLU A 89 22.09 -3.90 13.24
N ASN A 90 20.78 -3.69 13.37
CA ASN A 90 19.92 -4.34 14.35
C ASN A 90 19.27 -5.64 13.84
N GLY A 91 19.76 -6.19 12.72
CA GLY A 91 19.27 -7.43 12.13
C GLY A 91 17.88 -7.30 11.50
N GLY A 92 17.41 -6.07 11.30
CA GLY A 92 16.08 -5.79 10.78
C GLY A 92 16.01 -5.74 9.27
N ARG A 93 14.78 -5.64 8.79
CA ARG A 93 14.45 -5.29 7.40
C ARG A 93 13.48 -4.14 7.42
N GLU A 94 13.60 -3.26 6.45
CA GLU A 94 12.67 -2.16 6.25
C GLU A 94 12.30 -2.05 4.78
N ASN A 95 11.15 -1.46 4.52
CA ASN A 95 10.77 -0.99 3.19
C ASN A 95 9.64 0.03 3.31
N ALA A 96 9.24 0.57 2.18
CA ALA A 96 8.04 1.37 2.03
C ALA A 96 7.27 0.97 0.77
N PHE A 97 6.04 1.46 0.68
CA PHE A 97 5.23 1.37 -0.52
C PHE A 97 4.13 2.44 -0.53
N THR A 98 3.92 3.02 -1.71
CA THR A 98 2.86 3.96 -1.99
C THR A 98 1.73 3.26 -2.74
N GLY A 99 0.50 3.48 -2.28
CA GLY A 99 -0.73 3.10 -2.95
C GLY A 99 -1.48 4.32 -3.50
N ARG A 100 -2.69 4.10 -3.99
CA ARG A 100 -3.56 5.20 -4.40
C ARG A 100 -4.00 6.04 -3.19
N ASP A 101 -4.35 5.41 -2.08
CA ASP A 101 -4.97 6.12 -0.96
C ASP A 101 -4.10 6.22 0.29
N TYR A 102 -2.89 5.68 0.24
CA TYR A 102 -1.99 5.61 1.39
C TYR A 102 -0.53 5.55 0.95
N THR A 103 0.35 5.89 1.90
CA THR A 103 1.79 5.63 1.82
C THR A 103 2.17 4.97 3.13
N ALA A 104 2.81 3.81 3.06
CA ALA A 104 3.13 2.99 4.21
C ALA A 104 4.63 2.73 4.29
N TYR A 105 5.17 2.79 5.50
CA TYR A 105 6.54 2.43 5.78
C TYR A 105 6.56 1.39 6.88
N PHE A 106 7.45 0.41 6.79
CA PHE A 106 7.49 -0.67 7.76
C PHE A 106 8.90 -1.15 8.10
N GLN A 107 9.03 -1.70 9.31
CA GLN A 107 10.23 -2.37 9.78
C GLN A 107 9.85 -3.70 10.41
N THR A 108 10.68 -4.71 10.17
CA THR A 108 10.67 -5.99 10.88
C THR A 108 11.93 -6.06 11.72
N LEU A 109 11.78 -6.23 13.03
CA LEU A 109 12.88 -6.27 14.00
C LEU A 109 12.67 -7.39 15.02
N GLU A 110 13.73 -7.75 15.72
CA GLU A 110 13.62 -8.52 16.98
C GLU A 110 12.95 -7.64 18.05
N LYS A 111 12.09 -8.23 18.90
CA LYS A 111 11.18 -7.48 19.79
C LYS A 111 11.88 -6.49 20.73
N SER A 112 13.10 -6.79 21.20
CA SER A 112 13.85 -5.89 22.10
C SER A 112 14.33 -4.61 21.39
N ARG A 113 14.27 -4.59 20.05
CA ARG A 113 14.67 -3.45 19.21
C ARG A 113 13.49 -2.59 18.76
N LEU A 114 12.26 -2.87 19.21
CA LEU A 114 11.06 -2.13 18.82
C LEU A 114 11.22 -0.60 18.95
N ALA A 115 11.81 -0.13 20.05
CA ALA A 115 12.03 1.29 20.31
C ALA A 115 12.87 2.00 19.23
N ILE A 116 13.73 1.28 18.52
CA ILE A 116 14.54 1.84 17.43
C ILE A 116 13.63 2.28 16.28
N SER A 117 12.70 1.43 15.86
CA SER A 117 11.75 1.78 14.80
C SER A 117 10.88 2.98 15.19
N PHE A 118 10.41 3.05 16.43
CA PHE A 118 9.59 4.17 16.92
C PHE A 118 10.37 5.48 16.92
N ALA A 119 11.62 5.46 17.39
CA ALA A 119 12.48 6.62 17.40
C ALA A 119 12.76 7.15 16.00
N LEU A 120 13.07 6.25 15.05
CA LEU A 120 13.36 6.62 13.66
C LEU A 120 12.11 7.13 12.91
N GLU A 121 10.96 6.48 13.12
CA GLU A 121 9.69 6.90 12.50
C GLU A 121 9.19 8.24 13.03
N ALA A 122 9.27 8.46 14.34
CA ALA A 122 8.92 9.74 14.95
C ALA A 122 9.83 10.86 14.45
N ASP A 123 11.13 10.58 14.30
CA ASP A 123 12.09 11.55 13.77
C ASP A 123 11.78 11.96 12.33
N ARG A 124 11.61 10.99 11.41
CA ARG A 124 11.29 11.32 10.02
C ARG A 124 9.87 11.83 9.79
N MET A 125 8.95 11.66 10.75
CA MET A 125 7.62 12.27 10.70
C MET A 125 7.66 13.80 10.83
N GLN A 126 8.68 14.39 11.49
CA GLN A 126 8.80 15.84 11.64
C GLN A 126 10.04 16.48 11.04
N HIS A 127 11.16 15.77 11.02
CA HIS A 127 12.48 16.36 10.77
C HIS A 127 13.06 15.94 9.42
N LEU A 128 12.22 15.60 8.45
CA LEU A 128 12.68 15.24 7.12
C LEU A 128 13.45 16.41 6.49
N HIS A 129 14.68 16.15 6.05
CA HIS A 129 15.53 17.14 5.43
C HIS A 129 15.64 16.86 3.92
N LEU A 130 14.91 17.63 3.12
CA LEU A 130 14.87 17.47 1.67
C LEU A 130 16.01 18.26 1.00
N LEU A 131 17.03 17.54 0.52
CA LEU A 131 18.18 18.12 -0.17
C LEU A 131 18.00 18.07 -1.70
N ALA A 132 18.26 19.19 -2.38
CA ALA A 132 18.14 19.28 -3.84
C ALA A 132 19.07 18.29 -4.58
N ASP A 133 20.28 18.07 -4.06
CA ASP A 133 21.24 17.12 -4.65
C ASP A 133 20.77 15.67 -4.53
N GLU A 134 20.08 15.32 -3.44
CA GLU A 134 19.48 13.99 -3.28
C GLU A 134 18.24 13.83 -4.16
N LEU A 135 17.39 14.86 -4.26
CA LEU A 135 16.25 14.86 -5.17
C LEU A 135 16.71 14.63 -6.62
N LYS A 136 17.76 15.33 -7.07
CA LYS A 136 18.32 15.16 -8.42
C LYS A 136 18.74 13.73 -8.72
N LYS A 137 19.31 13.02 -7.74
CA LYS A 137 19.69 11.61 -7.88
C LYS A 137 18.46 10.72 -7.91
N GLU A 138 17.54 10.91 -6.97
CA GLU A 138 16.33 10.09 -6.87
C GLU A 138 15.39 10.24 -8.07
N LEU A 139 15.36 11.42 -8.70
CA LEU A 139 14.66 11.63 -9.97
C LEU A 139 15.10 10.62 -11.04
N GLN A 140 16.40 10.36 -11.14
CA GLN A 140 16.91 9.36 -12.07
C GLN A 140 16.55 7.94 -11.64
N VAL A 141 16.62 7.63 -10.35
CA VAL A 141 16.27 6.32 -9.80
C VAL A 141 14.81 5.98 -10.06
N VAL A 142 13.89 6.90 -9.76
CA VAL A 142 12.44 6.73 -9.99
C VAL A 142 12.13 6.62 -11.49
N MET A 143 12.84 7.36 -12.34
CA MET A 143 12.68 7.24 -13.80
C MET A 143 13.14 5.87 -14.32
N GLU A 144 14.25 5.32 -13.82
CA GLU A 144 14.68 3.97 -14.17
C GLU A 144 13.74 2.90 -13.60
N GLU A 145 13.23 3.09 -12.39
CA GLU A 145 12.19 2.22 -11.84
C GLU A 145 10.95 2.20 -12.73
N ARG A 146 10.48 3.37 -13.16
CA ARG A 146 9.34 3.49 -14.07
C ARG A 146 9.59 2.76 -15.39
N ARG A 147 10.80 2.87 -15.95
CA ARG A 147 11.18 2.13 -17.16
C ARG A 147 11.07 0.62 -16.92
N MET A 148 11.71 0.11 -15.87
CA MET A 148 11.74 -1.31 -15.55
C MET A 148 10.37 -1.89 -15.18
N ARG A 149 9.53 -1.13 -14.46
CA ARG A 149 8.24 -1.61 -13.93
C ARG A 149 7.05 -1.35 -14.85
N THR A 150 7.13 -0.35 -15.74
CA THR A 150 6.00 0.07 -16.57
C THR A 150 6.35 0.14 -18.04
N GLU A 151 7.37 0.90 -18.44
CA GLU A 151 7.64 1.12 -19.88
C GLU A 151 8.08 -0.16 -20.59
N ASP A 152 8.95 -0.95 -19.96
CA ASP A 152 9.48 -2.21 -20.50
C ASP A 152 8.61 -3.43 -20.16
N GLN A 153 7.43 -3.20 -19.53
CA GLN A 153 6.51 -4.24 -19.11
C GLN A 153 5.17 -4.11 -19.83
N PRO A 154 4.93 -4.84 -20.94
CA PRO A 154 3.76 -4.63 -21.80
C PRO A 154 2.41 -4.71 -21.06
N ARG A 155 2.29 -5.61 -20.08
CA ARG A 155 1.07 -5.74 -19.25
C ARG A 155 0.87 -4.54 -18.33
N ALA A 156 1.93 -4.04 -17.71
CA ALA A 156 1.85 -2.86 -16.83
C ALA A 156 1.53 -1.60 -17.64
N LYS A 157 2.15 -1.43 -18.81
CA LYS A 157 1.85 -0.31 -19.71
C LYS A 157 0.41 -0.34 -20.20
N LEU A 158 -0.11 -1.52 -20.55
CA LEU A 158 -1.52 -1.68 -20.92
C LEU A 158 -2.48 -1.37 -19.75
N GLN A 159 -2.14 -1.78 -18.53
CA GLN A 159 -2.90 -1.44 -17.33
C GLN A 159 -2.91 0.09 -17.09
N GLU A 160 -1.78 0.78 -17.27
CA GLU A 160 -1.69 2.24 -17.17
C GLU A 160 -2.66 2.92 -18.15
N TYR A 161 -2.62 2.52 -19.43
CA TYR A 161 -3.54 3.04 -20.43
C TYR A 161 -5.01 2.68 -20.16
N LEU A 162 -5.29 1.48 -19.66
CA LEU A 162 -6.63 1.09 -19.27
C LEU A 162 -7.16 2.02 -18.17
N MET A 163 -6.39 2.26 -17.12
CA MET A 163 -6.81 3.12 -16.00
C MET A 163 -7.03 4.56 -16.47
N ALA A 164 -6.11 5.08 -17.28
CA ALA A 164 -6.23 6.41 -17.88
C ALA A 164 -7.44 6.55 -18.81
N MET A 165 -7.86 5.47 -19.47
CA MET A 165 -9.05 5.42 -20.33
C MET A 165 -10.33 5.19 -19.52
N ALA A 166 -10.28 4.41 -18.44
CA ALA A 166 -11.44 4.04 -17.63
C ALA A 166 -11.99 5.23 -16.85
N TYR A 167 -11.09 6.04 -16.27
CA TYR A 167 -11.42 7.18 -15.43
C TYR A 167 -11.21 8.50 -16.16
N THR A 168 -12.25 9.34 -16.14
CA THR A 168 -12.29 10.63 -16.85
C THR A 168 -11.91 11.77 -15.91
N ASN A 169 -12.49 11.74 -14.70
CA ASN A 169 -12.35 12.79 -13.70
C ASN A 169 -11.67 12.28 -12.42
N SER A 170 -11.86 11.01 -12.05
CA SER A 170 -11.25 10.47 -10.84
C SER A 170 -9.72 10.41 -10.94
N PRO A 171 -8.98 10.77 -9.86
CA PRO A 171 -7.52 10.75 -9.83
C PRO A 171 -6.93 9.34 -9.92
N TYR A 172 -7.74 8.30 -9.73
CA TYR A 172 -7.34 6.89 -9.92
C TYR A 172 -6.89 6.57 -11.35
N ARG A 173 -7.14 7.49 -12.30
CA ARG A 173 -6.60 7.44 -13.65
C ARG A 173 -5.07 7.56 -13.72
N ASN A 174 -4.46 8.20 -12.73
CA ASN A 174 -3.04 8.48 -12.71
C ASN A 174 -2.24 7.27 -12.21
N PRO A 175 -1.09 6.95 -12.82
CA PRO A 175 -0.19 5.92 -12.32
C PRO A 175 0.41 6.37 -10.98
N VAL A 176 0.55 5.44 -10.03
CA VAL A 176 1.09 5.74 -8.68
C VAL A 176 2.49 6.31 -8.74
N ILE A 177 3.32 5.83 -9.67
CA ILE A 177 4.70 6.31 -9.87
C ILE A 177 4.75 7.71 -10.51
N GLY A 178 3.64 8.18 -11.09
CA GLY A 178 3.57 9.47 -11.79
C GLY A 178 3.82 9.40 -13.29
N TRP A 179 3.42 10.46 -14.00
CA TRP A 179 3.72 10.63 -15.42
C TRP A 179 5.18 11.09 -15.61
N PRO A 180 5.88 10.66 -16.70
CA PRO A 180 7.28 11.03 -16.92
C PRO A 180 7.57 12.52 -16.84
N SER A 181 6.69 13.34 -17.44
CA SER A 181 6.82 14.80 -17.43
C SER A 181 6.72 15.40 -16.04
N ASP A 182 5.88 14.82 -15.17
CA ASP A 182 5.70 15.32 -13.81
C ASP A 182 6.89 14.90 -12.96
N ILE A 183 7.33 13.63 -13.09
CA ILE A 183 8.51 13.10 -12.39
C ILE A 183 9.73 13.98 -12.68
N GLU A 184 10.03 14.26 -13.95
CA GLU A 184 11.24 15.01 -14.33
C GLU A 184 11.31 16.45 -13.80
N ASN A 185 10.20 17.03 -13.36
CA ASN A 185 10.09 18.46 -13.07
C ASN A 185 9.88 18.82 -11.60
N TYR A 186 9.91 17.86 -10.68
CA TYR A 186 9.77 18.15 -9.25
C TYR A 186 10.83 19.11 -8.72
N GLN A 187 10.39 20.03 -7.86
CA GLN A 187 11.24 20.88 -7.04
C GLN A 187 11.18 20.43 -5.57
N VAL A 188 12.21 20.76 -4.78
CA VAL A 188 12.24 20.45 -3.34
C VAL A 188 11.04 21.05 -2.62
N GLU A 189 10.61 22.24 -3.05
CA GLU A 189 9.46 22.95 -2.51
C GLU A 189 8.15 22.19 -2.71
N ASP A 190 8.00 21.44 -3.81
CA ASP A 190 6.81 20.62 -4.05
C ASP A 190 6.71 19.51 -3.00
N LEU A 191 7.82 18.78 -2.81
CA LEU A 191 7.91 17.70 -1.83
C LEU A 191 7.76 18.22 -0.40
N GLN A 192 8.35 19.39 -0.10
CA GLN A 192 8.27 20.00 1.22
C GLN A 192 6.84 20.40 1.56
N GLN A 193 6.12 20.98 0.60
CA GLN A 193 4.69 21.30 0.75
C GLN A 193 3.85 20.03 0.90
N TRP A 194 4.15 18.99 0.11
CA TRP A 194 3.45 17.71 0.21
C TRP A 194 3.63 17.05 1.59
N TYR A 195 4.87 17.02 2.09
CA TYR A 195 5.20 16.52 3.42
C TYR A 195 4.47 17.30 4.51
N GLN A 196 4.57 18.64 4.50
CA GLN A 196 3.93 19.51 5.49
C GLN A 196 2.40 19.49 5.44
N ALA A 197 1.78 19.08 4.33
CA ALA A 197 0.33 19.02 4.21
C ALA A 197 -0.27 17.71 4.73
N TRP A 198 0.50 16.60 4.71
CA TRP A 198 -0.05 15.26 4.88
C TRP A 198 0.64 14.39 5.92
N TYR A 199 1.90 14.64 6.25
CA TYR A 199 2.70 13.79 7.14
C TYR A 199 2.60 14.32 8.57
N ALA A 200 1.55 13.88 9.27
CA ALA A 200 1.23 14.32 10.63
C ALA A 200 0.62 13.17 11.45
N PRO A 201 0.70 13.20 12.79
CA PRO A 201 0.15 12.15 13.64
C PRO A 201 -1.35 11.96 13.44
N ASN A 202 -2.13 13.04 13.32
CA ASN A 202 -3.57 12.99 13.08
C ASN A 202 -3.97 12.55 11.65
N ASN A 203 -3.00 12.32 10.75
CA ASN A 203 -3.20 11.71 9.44
C ASN A 203 -2.51 10.34 9.29
N ALA A 204 -2.03 9.77 10.41
CA ALA A 204 -1.26 8.53 10.42
C ALA A 204 -1.90 7.46 11.33
N THR A 205 -1.62 6.20 11.01
CA THR A 205 -1.92 5.04 11.86
C THR A 205 -0.66 4.20 12.05
N LEU A 206 -0.24 4.03 13.30
CA LEU A 206 0.85 3.15 13.70
C LEU A 206 0.28 1.75 13.98
N VAL A 207 0.73 0.75 13.23
CA VAL A 207 0.32 -0.65 13.37
C VAL A 207 1.50 -1.46 13.89
N VAL A 208 1.32 -2.20 14.98
CA VAL A 208 2.34 -3.05 15.58
C VAL A 208 1.81 -4.46 15.75
N VAL A 209 2.49 -5.43 15.16
CA VAL A 209 2.10 -6.85 15.21
C VAL A 209 3.32 -7.70 15.56
N GLY A 210 3.23 -8.54 16.59
CA GLY A 210 4.32 -9.43 16.97
C GLY A 210 4.38 -9.75 18.46
N ASP A 211 5.53 -10.21 18.93
CA ASP A 211 5.76 -10.56 20.33
C ASP A 211 5.94 -9.31 21.20
N VAL A 212 4.83 -8.65 21.51
CA VAL A 212 4.73 -7.39 22.26
C VAL A 212 3.54 -7.41 23.21
N GLN A 213 3.55 -6.54 24.22
CA GLN A 213 2.37 -6.24 25.04
C GLN A 213 1.81 -4.88 24.65
N ALA A 214 0.51 -4.78 24.36
CA ALA A 214 -0.09 -3.54 23.85
C ALA A 214 0.11 -2.34 24.79
N LYS A 215 0.02 -2.55 26.10
CA LYS A 215 0.26 -1.48 27.09
C LYS A 215 1.68 -0.91 27.02
N GLU A 216 2.68 -1.72 26.71
CA GLU A 216 4.07 -1.28 26.54
C GLU A 216 4.23 -0.52 25.23
N VAL A 217 3.60 -1.00 24.15
CA VAL A 217 3.58 -0.32 22.86
C VAL A 217 2.92 1.05 22.95
N PHE A 218 1.80 1.19 23.67
CA PHE A 218 1.13 2.48 23.83
C PHE A 218 2.00 3.49 24.60
N LYS A 219 2.68 3.06 25.66
CA LYS A 219 3.65 3.91 26.38
C LYS A 219 4.80 4.34 25.48
N LEU A 220 5.31 3.42 24.65
CA LEU A 220 6.36 3.71 23.69
C LEU A 220 5.87 4.71 22.63
N ALA A 221 4.63 4.55 22.16
CA ALA A 221 4.03 5.47 21.21
C ALA A 221 3.88 6.86 21.83
N GLU A 222 3.40 6.96 23.07
CA GLU A 222 3.35 8.23 23.79
C GLU A 222 4.74 8.85 23.94
N GLN A 223 5.75 8.07 24.31
CA GLN A 223 7.12 8.58 24.49
C GLN A 223 7.68 9.22 23.21
N TYR A 224 7.50 8.58 22.05
CA TYR A 224 8.14 9.04 20.81
C TYR A 224 7.26 9.98 19.97
N PHE A 225 5.95 9.78 19.94
CA PHE A 225 5.07 10.51 19.04
C PHE A 225 4.27 11.61 19.71
N SER A 226 4.07 11.62 21.05
CA SER A 226 3.15 12.59 21.69
C SER A 226 3.58 14.05 21.55
N ALA A 227 4.89 14.32 21.46
CA ALA A 227 5.43 15.67 21.29
C ALA A 227 5.22 16.22 19.87
N ILE A 228 4.92 15.35 18.90
CA ILE A 228 4.69 15.77 17.52
C ILE A 228 3.31 16.45 17.44
N PRO A 229 3.23 17.72 17.02
CA PRO A 229 1.96 18.42 16.92
C PRO A 229 1.08 17.82 15.81
N ALA A 230 -0.22 17.85 16.04
CA ALA A 230 -1.20 17.65 14.97
C ALA A 230 -1.11 18.78 13.94
N GLN A 231 -1.50 18.49 12.70
CA GLN A 231 -1.57 19.47 11.62
C GLN A 231 -3.01 19.71 11.16
N ASP A 232 -3.26 20.86 10.53
CA ASP A 232 -4.54 21.13 9.86
C ASP A 232 -4.58 20.43 8.50
N ILE A 233 -5.12 19.20 8.50
CA ILE A 233 -5.23 18.39 7.28
C ILE A 233 -6.46 18.83 6.50
N LYS A 234 -6.24 19.54 5.41
CA LYS A 234 -7.32 20.03 4.55
C LYS A 234 -8.02 18.86 3.86
N SER A 235 -9.35 18.84 3.95
CA SER A 235 -10.14 17.92 3.15
C SER A 235 -10.03 18.27 1.67
N LEU A 236 -9.78 17.26 0.84
CA LEU A 236 -9.82 17.45 -0.61
C LEU A 236 -11.26 17.67 -1.07
N LYS A 237 -11.41 18.49 -2.11
CA LYS A 237 -12.67 18.60 -2.82
C LYS A 237 -12.91 17.28 -3.56
N PRO A 238 -14.10 16.66 -3.44
CA PRO A 238 -14.37 15.40 -4.11
C PRO A 238 -14.19 15.48 -5.63
N GLN A 239 -13.47 14.50 -6.19
CA GLN A 239 -13.28 14.35 -7.65
C GLN A 239 -14.01 13.10 -8.15
N LYS A 240 -15.33 13.12 -8.00
CA LYS A 240 -16.19 11.99 -8.38
C LYS A 240 -16.05 11.65 -9.86
N GLU A 241 -15.97 10.36 -10.16
CA GLU A 241 -15.94 9.89 -11.54
C GLU A 241 -17.26 10.18 -12.26
N MET A 242 -17.15 10.60 -13.53
CA MET A 242 -18.32 10.81 -14.37
C MET A 242 -18.97 9.48 -14.81
N PRO A 243 -20.30 9.43 -14.91
CA PRO A 243 -20.99 8.30 -15.51
C PRO A 243 -20.46 8.01 -16.92
N GLN A 244 -20.18 6.75 -17.19
CA GLN A 244 -19.68 6.33 -18.51
C GLN A 244 -20.84 6.24 -19.50
N VAL A 245 -20.74 6.95 -20.62
CA VAL A 245 -21.80 7.05 -21.64
C VAL A 245 -21.75 5.90 -22.68
N GLY A 246 -20.67 5.12 -22.73
CA GLY A 246 -20.54 4.02 -23.69
C GLY A 246 -19.24 3.22 -23.53
N VAL A 247 -19.08 2.18 -24.34
CA VAL A 247 -17.88 1.33 -24.33
C VAL A 247 -16.67 2.12 -24.83
N ARG A 248 -15.55 2.03 -24.10
CA ARG A 248 -14.25 2.56 -24.51
C ARG A 248 -13.35 1.41 -24.94
N ARG A 249 -12.64 1.56 -26.07
CA ARG A 249 -11.70 0.57 -26.60
C ARG A 249 -10.42 1.27 -27.04
N MET A 250 -9.30 0.63 -26.76
CA MET A 250 -7.98 1.06 -27.19
C MET A 250 -7.17 -0.18 -27.59
N THR A 251 -6.37 -0.04 -28.64
CA THR A 251 -5.35 -1.02 -29.03
C THR A 251 -3.99 -0.35 -28.87
N VAL A 252 -3.14 -0.93 -28.02
CA VAL A 252 -1.78 -0.42 -27.77
C VAL A 252 -0.80 -1.36 -28.46
N GLN A 253 0.13 -0.80 -29.23
CA GLN A 253 1.22 -1.55 -29.85
C GLN A 253 2.45 -1.48 -28.96
N LEU A 254 2.87 -2.61 -28.41
CA LEU A 254 4.00 -2.73 -27.48
C LEU A 254 4.87 -3.93 -27.90
N PRO A 255 6.19 -3.91 -27.65
CA PRO A 255 7.06 -5.07 -27.89
C PRO A 255 6.62 -6.26 -27.02
N SER A 256 5.91 -7.22 -27.61
CA SER A 256 5.42 -8.44 -26.93
C SER A 256 5.30 -9.58 -27.93
N GLU A 257 5.66 -10.79 -27.50
CA GLU A 257 5.55 -12.01 -28.31
C GLU A 257 4.11 -12.55 -28.39
N VAL A 258 3.27 -12.21 -27.40
CA VAL A 258 1.89 -12.69 -27.29
C VAL A 258 0.91 -11.52 -27.19
N PRO A 259 -0.26 -11.61 -27.86
CA PRO A 259 -1.35 -10.68 -27.64
C PRO A 259 -1.88 -10.76 -26.21
N TYR A 260 -2.37 -9.64 -25.68
CA TYR A 260 -2.99 -9.58 -24.37
C TYR A 260 -4.27 -8.74 -24.45
N ILE A 261 -5.34 -9.22 -23.82
CA ILE A 261 -6.64 -8.54 -23.75
C ILE A 261 -6.95 -8.27 -22.30
N LEU A 262 -7.29 -7.02 -22.01
CA LEU A 262 -7.73 -6.58 -20.70
C LEU A 262 -9.10 -5.93 -20.80
N MET A 263 -10.02 -6.34 -19.93
CA MET A 263 -11.38 -5.81 -19.86
C MET A 263 -11.64 -5.32 -18.44
N ALA A 264 -12.21 -4.13 -18.30
CA ALA A 264 -12.60 -3.58 -17.02
C ALA A 264 -14.04 -3.07 -17.07
N TYR A 265 -14.73 -3.21 -15.94
CA TYR A 265 -16.10 -2.78 -15.75
C TYR A 265 -16.14 -1.87 -14.52
N LYS A 266 -16.80 -0.71 -14.65
CA LYS A 266 -17.10 0.13 -13.50
C LYS A 266 -18.23 -0.54 -12.71
N VAL A 267 -17.93 -0.93 -11.48
CA VAL A 267 -18.86 -1.60 -10.56
C VAL A 267 -18.75 -0.94 -9.17
N PRO A 268 -19.78 -1.04 -8.32
CA PRO A 268 -19.72 -0.50 -6.97
C PRO A 268 -18.63 -1.18 -6.13
N SER A 269 -17.93 -0.40 -5.31
CA SER A 269 -17.05 -0.90 -4.25
C SER A 269 -17.78 -0.88 -2.90
N LEU A 270 -17.16 -1.44 -1.85
CA LEU A 270 -17.76 -1.43 -0.51
C LEU A 270 -18.03 0.00 0.02
N ALA A 271 -17.22 0.98 -0.42
CA ALA A 271 -17.35 2.37 0.02
C ALA A 271 -18.53 3.12 -0.63
N VAL A 272 -19.05 2.62 -1.76
CA VAL A 272 -20.04 3.33 -2.58
C VAL A 272 -21.28 2.49 -2.93
N ALA A 273 -21.28 1.20 -2.61
CA ALA A 273 -22.41 0.32 -2.86
C ALA A 273 -23.66 0.82 -2.13
N GLU A 274 -24.81 0.80 -2.80
CA GLU A 274 -26.09 1.14 -2.16
C GLU A 274 -26.51 0.05 -1.18
N LYS A 275 -26.09 -1.19 -1.45
CA LYS A 275 -26.33 -2.35 -0.61
C LYS A 275 -25.02 -3.09 -0.40
N ASP A 276 -24.65 -3.32 0.86
CA ASP A 276 -23.39 -3.97 1.24
C ASP A 276 -23.12 -5.28 0.47
N TRP A 277 -24.18 -6.07 0.20
CA TRP A 277 -24.05 -7.34 -0.49
C TRP A 277 -23.59 -7.22 -1.94
N GLU A 278 -23.75 -6.08 -2.62
CA GLU A 278 -23.37 -5.92 -4.03
C GLU A 278 -21.85 -6.08 -4.21
N ALA A 279 -21.08 -5.40 -3.36
CA ALA A 279 -19.63 -5.50 -3.35
C ALA A 279 -19.18 -6.94 -3.01
N TYR A 280 -19.80 -7.57 -2.02
CA TYR A 280 -19.49 -8.96 -1.67
C TYR A 280 -19.87 -9.96 -2.78
N ALA A 281 -20.97 -9.72 -3.50
CA ALA A 281 -21.38 -10.57 -4.62
C ALA A 281 -20.37 -10.50 -5.78
N LEU A 282 -19.80 -9.32 -6.03
CA LEU A 282 -18.73 -9.14 -7.03
C LEU A 282 -17.43 -9.85 -6.62
N ASP A 283 -17.08 -9.83 -5.33
CA ASP A 283 -15.94 -10.56 -4.81
C ASP A 283 -16.11 -12.08 -4.96
N VAL A 284 -17.29 -12.60 -4.61
CA VAL A 284 -17.65 -14.01 -4.85
C VAL A 284 -17.63 -14.33 -6.35
N LEU A 285 -18.11 -13.44 -7.21
CA LEU A 285 -18.08 -13.62 -8.66
C LEU A 285 -16.63 -13.76 -9.17
N ALA A 286 -15.71 -12.90 -8.71
CA ALA A 286 -14.29 -13.01 -9.06
C ALA A 286 -13.73 -14.38 -8.64
N GLY A 287 -14.04 -14.86 -7.43
CA GLY A 287 -13.67 -16.20 -6.97
C GLY A 287 -14.28 -17.35 -7.79
N VAL A 288 -15.52 -17.22 -8.27
CA VAL A 288 -16.14 -18.21 -9.16
C VAL A 288 -15.48 -18.25 -10.53
N LEU A 289 -15.02 -17.09 -11.03
CA LEU A 289 -14.38 -16.96 -12.32
C LEU A 289 -12.92 -17.44 -12.28
N ASP A 290 -12.17 -17.09 -11.23
CA ASP A 290 -10.71 -17.27 -11.15
C ASP A 290 -10.15 -17.53 -9.74
N GLY A 291 -10.95 -18.02 -8.79
CA GLY A 291 -10.51 -18.29 -7.41
C GLY A 291 -9.54 -19.47 -7.23
N GLY A 292 -9.08 -20.08 -8.33
CA GLY A 292 -8.15 -21.21 -8.34
C GLY A 292 -8.24 -22.00 -9.64
N ASP A 293 -7.39 -23.02 -9.77
CA ASP A 293 -7.26 -23.76 -11.03
C ASP A 293 -8.58 -24.39 -11.50
N SER A 294 -9.45 -24.83 -10.60
CA SER A 294 -10.75 -25.42 -10.94
C SER A 294 -11.85 -24.40 -11.28
N ALA A 295 -11.57 -23.09 -11.19
CA ALA A 295 -12.51 -22.03 -11.48
C ALA A 295 -12.89 -21.97 -12.97
N ARG A 296 -13.97 -21.23 -13.28
CA ARG A 296 -14.61 -21.30 -14.60
C ARG A 296 -13.67 -20.89 -15.74
N LEU A 297 -12.89 -19.82 -15.59
CA LEU A 297 -12.03 -19.32 -16.66
C LEU A 297 -10.83 -20.25 -16.93
N PRO A 298 -9.99 -20.63 -15.94
CA PRO A 298 -8.89 -21.56 -16.20
C PRO A 298 -9.35 -22.93 -16.69
N ALA A 299 -10.45 -23.47 -16.13
CA ALA A 299 -10.98 -24.76 -16.54
C ALA A 299 -11.48 -24.76 -17.99
N ARG A 300 -12.21 -23.73 -18.42
CA ARG A 300 -12.85 -23.70 -19.74
C ARG A 300 -11.96 -23.13 -20.84
N LEU A 301 -11.30 -22.00 -20.59
CA LEU A 301 -10.57 -21.27 -21.65
C LEU A 301 -9.12 -21.73 -21.78
N GLN A 302 -8.44 -21.99 -20.67
CA GLN A 302 -7.03 -22.40 -20.67
C GLN A 302 -6.85 -23.91 -20.84
N ARG A 303 -7.53 -24.74 -20.04
CA ARG A 303 -7.35 -26.22 -20.13
C ARG A 303 -8.31 -26.90 -21.09
N GLY A 304 -9.56 -26.47 -21.14
CA GLY A 304 -10.60 -27.03 -22.01
C GLY A 304 -10.39 -26.67 -23.48
N GLN A 305 -10.73 -25.43 -23.84
CA GLN A 305 -10.65 -24.94 -25.22
C GLN A 305 -9.21 -24.62 -25.67
N LYS A 306 -8.30 -24.37 -24.72
CA LYS A 306 -6.89 -24.04 -24.98
C LYS A 306 -6.69 -22.82 -25.89
N ILE A 307 -7.59 -21.83 -25.75
CA ILE A 307 -7.55 -20.59 -26.55
C ILE A 307 -6.84 -19.44 -25.83
N ALA A 308 -6.47 -19.62 -24.55
CA ALA A 308 -5.71 -18.66 -23.77
C ALA A 308 -4.56 -19.36 -23.04
N SER A 309 -3.36 -18.78 -23.09
CA SER A 309 -2.20 -19.26 -22.32
C SER A 309 -2.35 -18.97 -20.82
N SER A 310 -3.01 -17.86 -20.49
CA SER A 310 -3.41 -17.46 -19.14
C SER A 310 -4.72 -16.67 -19.21
N VAL A 311 -5.55 -16.80 -18.19
CA VAL A 311 -6.77 -16.00 -18.01
C VAL A 311 -6.94 -15.70 -16.53
N GLY A 312 -7.52 -14.54 -16.20
CA GLY A 312 -7.88 -14.26 -14.82
C GLY A 312 -8.99 -13.24 -14.67
N ALA A 313 -9.50 -13.13 -13.44
CA ALA A 313 -10.51 -12.17 -13.06
C ALA A 313 -10.20 -11.64 -11.65
N GLY A 314 -10.33 -10.32 -11.47
CA GLY A 314 -10.09 -9.67 -10.19
C GLY A 314 -11.12 -8.59 -9.93
N TYR A 315 -11.35 -8.32 -8.65
CA TYR A 315 -12.20 -7.25 -8.16
C TYR A 315 -11.57 -6.70 -6.88
N ASP A 316 -11.55 -5.37 -6.75
CA ASP A 316 -11.01 -4.69 -5.58
C ASP A 316 -12.16 -4.12 -4.75
N LEU A 317 -12.41 -4.74 -3.59
CA LEU A 317 -13.43 -4.33 -2.62
C LEU A 317 -13.20 -2.91 -2.08
N GLY A 318 -11.94 -2.48 -2.00
CA GLY A 318 -11.50 -1.30 -1.26
C GLY A 318 -11.36 -0.03 -2.09
N MET A 319 -11.48 -0.10 -3.43
CA MET A 319 -11.34 1.09 -4.28
C MET A 319 -12.38 2.16 -3.93
N SER A 320 -11.94 3.34 -3.50
CA SER A 320 -12.80 4.50 -3.28
C SER A 320 -12.76 5.43 -4.49
N THR A 321 -13.79 5.41 -5.33
CA THR A 321 -13.90 6.31 -6.49
C THR A 321 -14.53 7.68 -6.16
N ASN A 322 -14.72 7.96 -4.87
CA ASN A 322 -15.39 9.15 -4.33
C ASN A 322 -14.44 10.32 -4.07
#